data_AF-A0A971BDB0-F1
#
_entry.id   AF-A0A971BDB0-F1
#
_cell.length_a   1.000
_cell.length_b   1.000
_cell.length_c   1.000
_cell.angle_alpha   90.00
_cell.angle_beta   90.00
_cell.angle_gamma   90.00
#
_symmetry.space_group_name_H-M   'P 1'
#
loop_
_entity.id
_entity.type
_entity.pdbx_description
1 polymer ?
#
loop_
_entity_poly.entity_id
_entity_poly.type
_entity_poly.pdbx_seq_one_letter_code
_entity_poly.pdbx_strand_id
1 'polypeptide(L)'
;MAGKWKRRLLLFAVFCLMTIHNMTAQNGTDVQGNTIVNQTSIQADSSLLHLTLPPLDIFLQTAESAPTVKRAEAFIKEQEHRLNITRKEWLNYFRLNTNYSYGSMGSMTESSATGQGTYFQYFGEEMSLYNVGGSIAIPLDLFFSRPEKIKASKAQVEQALQDKAALTEQRKMVITELYALAVSQLNIVKVTAEANTVAESTVKLAELDYLNGSITLDDLSTIKRNNALAATAYEESKASLFSAVLRLELLTGIKLIK
;
A
#
# COMPACT_ATOMS: atom_id res chain seq x y z
N MET A 1 10.49 -23.91 44.96
CA MET A 1 10.77 -23.21 43.69
C MET A 1 9.90 -21.95 43.55
N ALA A 2 10.16 -20.88 44.31
CA ALA A 2 9.30 -19.68 44.34
C ALA A 2 10.07 -18.34 44.33
N GLY A 3 11.29 -18.32 43.77
CA GLY A 3 12.19 -17.14 43.82
C GLY A 3 12.55 -16.51 42.47
N LYS A 4 12.17 -17.09 41.34
CA LYS A 4 12.68 -16.67 40.01
C LYS A 4 11.82 -15.62 39.29
N TRP A 5 10.55 -15.48 39.62
CA TRP A 5 9.63 -14.53 38.95
C TRP A 5 9.71 -13.11 39.51
N LYS A 6 9.84 -12.94 40.84
CA LYS A 6 9.97 -11.61 41.47
C LYS A 6 11.22 -10.85 41.01
N ARG A 7 12.31 -11.58 40.69
CA ARG A 7 13.58 -11.01 40.22
C ARG A 7 13.53 -10.52 38.76
N ARG A 8 12.64 -11.09 37.94
CA ARG A 8 12.44 -10.68 36.54
C ARG A 8 11.56 -9.43 36.41
N LEU A 9 10.60 -9.26 37.32
CA LEU A 9 9.71 -8.09 37.32
C LEU A 9 10.43 -6.83 37.83
N LEU A 10 11.35 -6.97 38.79
CA LEU A 10 12.23 -5.88 39.25
C LEU A 10 13.25 -5.44 38.19
N LEU A 11 13.78 -6.36 37.38
CA LEU A 11 14.71 -6.00 36.29
C LEU A 11 14.01 -5.24 35.15
N PHE A 12 12.73 -5.52 34.88
CA PHE A 12 11.94 -4.77 33.88
C PHE A 12 11.60 -3.35 34.35
N ALA A 13 11.31 -3.17 35.65
CA ALA A 13 11.03 -1.85 36.23
C ALA A 13 12.27 -0.94 36.28
N VAL A 14 13.48 -1.50 36.50
CA VAL A 14 14.74 -0.75 36.47
C VAL A 14 15.14 -0.35 35.04
N PHE A 15 14.79 -1.16 34.03
CA PHE A 15 15.08 -0.83 32.62
C PHE A 15 14.19 0.32 32.10
N CYS A 16 13.01 0.51 32.66
CA CYS A 16 12.06 1.56 32.23
C CYS A 16 12.38 2.96 32.79
N LEU A 17 13.26 3.06 33.80
CA LEU A 17 13.64 4.34 34.45
C LEU A 17 14.99 4.90 33.94
N MET A 18 15.76 4.15 33.16
CA MET A 18 17.07 4.58 32.65
C MET A 18 17.09 5.12 31.22
N THR A 19 15.95 5.24 30.54
CA THR A 19 15.88 5.77 29.16
C THR A 19 15.51 7.25 29.06
N ILE A 20 15.43 7.99 30.18
CA ILE A 20 15.00 9.40 30.19
C ILE A 20 16.19 10.40 30.23
N HIS A 21 17.45 9.94 30.31
CA HIS A 21 18.63 10.84 30.39
C HIS A 21 19.62 10.65 29.24
N ASN A 22 19.19 10.84 27.99
CA ASN A 22 20.12 11.07 26.87
C ASN A 22 19.46 11.85 25.74
N MET A 23 19.28 13.16 25.93
CA MET A 23 19.10 14.10 24.83
C MET A 23 19.72 15.44 25.20
N THR A 24 20.96 15.69 24.75
CA THR A 24 21.44 16.97 24.22
C THR A 24 22.86 16.80 23.70
N ALA A 25 23.02 16.83 22.37
CA ALA A 25 24.12 17.48 21.63
C ALA A 25 24.24 16.88 20.23
N GLN A 26 24.03 17.70 19.19
CA GLN A 26 24.98 17.79 18.08
C GLN A 26 24.73 19.05 17.25
N ASN A 27 25.84 19.76 17.03
CA ASN A 27 26.01 20.95 16.20
C ASN A 27 25.76 20.65 14.72
N GLY A 28 25.47 21.73 13.99
CA GLY A 28 25.13 21.71 12.57
C GLY A 28 26.27 21.32 11.62
N THR A 29 25.89 21.19 10.35
CA THR A 29 26.70 21.47 9.18
C THR A 29 25.75 21.68 7.99
N ASP A 30 26.15 22.62 7.15
CA ASP A 30 25.43 23.21 6.04
C ASP A 30 25.03 22.19 4.95
N VAL A 31 23.81 22.33 4.42
CA VAL A 31 23.42 21.68 3.17
C VAL A 31 23.50 22.70 2.05
N GLN A 32 24.64 22.67 1.36
CA GLN A 32 24.82 23.22 0.03
C GLN A 32 23.76 22.65 -0.92
N GLY A 33 23.11 23.56 -1.64
CA GLY A 33 22.18 23.21 -2.70
C GLY A 33 22.88 22.41 -3.80
N ASN A 34 22.16 21.44 -4.35
CA ASN A 34 22.48 20.88 -5.65
C ASN A 34 21.20 20.80 -6.47
N THR A 35 21.14 21.71 -7.44
CA THR A 35 20.34 21.64 -8.65
C THR A 35 20.42 20.25 -9.27
N ILE A 36 19.34 19.48 -9.20
CA ILE A 36 19.08 18.36 -10.10
C ILE A 36 18.28 18.94 -11.27
N VAL A 37 19.00 19.53 -12.23
CA VAL A 37 18.47 19.82 -13.56
C VAL A 37 19.53 19.36 -14.55
N ASN A 38 19.10 18.56 -15.53
CA ASN A 38 19.84 18.05 -16.68
C ASN A 38 20.91 16.99 -16.41
N GLN A 39 20.55 15.74 -16.72
CA GLN A 39 21.45 14.81 -17.44
C GLN A 39 20.78 13.53 -17.99
N THR A 40 19.46 13.37 -17.95
CA THR A 40 18.80 12.11 -18.39
C THR A 40 18.44 12.05 -19.88
N SER A 41 18.56 13.13 -20.64
CA SER A 41 18.02 13.20 -22.02
C SER A 41 18.95 12.70 -23.12
N ILE A 42 20.26 12.50 -22.88
CA ILE A 42 21.22 12.20 -23.96
C ILE A 42 21.66 10.73 -23.99
N GLN A 43 21.60 9.99 -22.87
CA GLN A 43 21.93 8.54 -22.84
C GLN A 43 20.74 7.62 -23.15
N ALA A 44 19.51 8.14 -23.16
CA ALA A 44 18.33 7.35 -23.54
C ALA A 44 18.28 7.04 -25.05
N ASP A 45 19.04 7.78 -25.86
CA ASP A 45 18.80 7.88 -27.30
C ASP A 45 19.26 6.64 -28.09
N SER A 46 20.37 6.01 -27.70
CA SER A 46 20.85 4.76 -28.30
C SER A 46 20.21 3.51 -27.69
N SER A 47 19.76 3.59 -26.43
CA SER A 47 19.14 2.50 -25.69
C SER A 47 17.70 2.22 -26.12
N LEU A 48 16.97 3.26 -26.54
CA LEU A 48 15.58 3.13 -27.03
C LEU A 48 15.49 2.43 -28.39
N LEU A 49 16.48 2.61 -29.27
CA LEU A 49 16.52 1.97 -30.59
C LEU A 49 16.74 0.44 -30.53
N HIS A 50 17.39 -0.05 -29.47
CA HIS A 50 17.63 -1.48 -29.22
C HIS A 50 16.68 -2.08 -28.17
N LEU A 51 15.60 -1.39 -27.80
CA LEU A 51 14.65 -1.87 -26.81
C LEU A 51 13.89 -3.09 -27.36
N THR A 52 14.17 -4.26 -26.79
CA THR A 52 13.36 -5.46 -27.00
C THR A 52 12.42 -5.59 -25.82
N LEU A 53 11.13 -5.40 -26.07
CA LEU A 53 10.11 -5.57 -25.04
C LEU A 53 10.07 -7.06 -24.64
N PRO A 54 10.21 -7.39 -23.34
CA PRO A 54 9.99 -8.75 -22.85
C PRO A 54 8.56 -9.24 -23.19
N PRO A 55 8.33 -10.57 -23.21
CA PRO A 55 7.00 -11.11 -23.46
C PRO A 55 5.99 -10.62 -22.40
N LEU A 56 4.75 -10.38 -22.85
CA LEU A 56 3.63 -9.86 -22.03
C LEU A 56 3.43 -10.63 -20.71
N ASP A 57 3.65 -11.94 -20.73
CA ASP A 57 3.47 -12.81 -19.57
C ASP A 57 4.28 -12.40 -18.33
N ILE A 58 5.49 -11.86 -18.53
CA ILE A 58 6.33 -11.39 -17.41
C ILE A 58 5.66 -10.19 -16.73
N PHE A 59 5.06 -9.29 -17.50
CA PHE A 59 4.32 -8.16 -16.96
C PHE A 59 3.01 -8.59 -16.30
N LEU A 60 2.31 -9.58 -16.83
CA LEU A 60 1.08 -10.10 -16.23
C LEU A 60 1.31 -10.77 -14.87
N GLN A 61 2.46 -11.42 -14.66
CA GLN A 61 2.83 -11.97 -13.34
C GLN A 61 2.99 -10.87 -12.28
N THR A 62 3.40 -9.65 -12.69
CA THR A 62 3.47 -8.51 -11.76
C THR A 62 2.10 -7.97 -11.37
N ALA A 63 1.04 -8.29 -12.14
CA ALA A 63 -0.31 -7.86 -11.81
C ALA A 63 -0.76 -8.43 -10.44
N GLU A 64 -0.32 -9.64 -10.10
CA GLU A 64 -0.67 -10.34 -8.85
C GLU A 64 0.13 -9.85 -7.65
N SER A 65 1.38 -9.40 -7.84
CA SER A 65 2.25 -8.94 -6.76
C SER A 65 2.04 -7.48 -6.35
N ALA A 66 1.12 -6.80 -7.02
CA ALA A 66 0.83 -5.38 -6.85
C ALA A 66 0.33 -5.01 -5.44
N PRO A 67 0.66 -3.81 -4.92
CA PRO A 67 0.19 -3.35 -3.61
C PRO A 67 -1.35 -3.32 -3.48
N THR A 68 -2.06 -3.01 -4.57
CA THR A 68 -3.53 -2.99 -4.59
C THR A 68 -4.12 -4.40 -4.44
N VAL A 69 -3.53 -5.40 -5.10
CA VAL A 69 -3.94 -6.81 -4.96
C VAL A 69 -3.60 -7.33 -3.56
N LYS A 70 -2.42 -7.00 -3.03
CA LYS A 70 -2.05 -7.32 -1.63
C LYS A 70 -3.01 -6.69 -0.61
N ARG A 71 -3.48 -5.46 -0.85
CA ARG A 71 -4.52 -4.83 -0.02
C ARG A 71 -5.83 -5.61 -0.08
N ALA A 72 -6.26 -6.03 -1.26
CA ALA A 72 -7.46 -6.85 -1.44
C ALA A 72 -7.32 -8.21 -0.73
N GLU A 73 -6.15 -8.84 -0.78
CA GLU A 73 -5.86 -10.08 -0.02
C GLU A 73 -5.91 -9.87 1.49
N ALA A 74 -5.35 -8.77 2.00
CA ALA A 74 -5.47 -8.43 3.41
C ALA A 74 -6.93 -8.22 3.82
N PHE A 75 -7.73 -7.58 2.98
CA PHE A 75 -9.16 -7.40 3.19
C PHE A 75 -9.92 -8.72 3.21
N ILE A 76 -9.63 -9.65 2.29
CA ILE A 76 -10.21 -11.01 2.30
C ILE A 76 -9.90 -11.71 3.63
N LYS A 77 -8.64 -11.69 4.09
CA LYS A 77 -8.25 -12.26 5.40
C LYS A 77 -9.02 -11.63 6.55
N GLU A 78 -9.22 -10.32 6.54
CA GLU A 78 -10.06 -9.63 7.51
C GLU A 78 -11.51 -10.16 7.49
N GLN A 79 -12.11 -10.33 6.31
CA GLN A 79 -13.47 -10.87 6.17
C GLN A 79 -13.55 -12.31 6.69
N GLU A 80 -12.55 -13.15 6.40
CA GLU A 80 -12.46 -14.52 6.89
C GLU A 80 -12.32 -14.58 8.42
N HIS A 81 -11.50 -13.70 9.00
CA HIS A 81 -11.39 -13.56 10.45
C HIS A 81 -12.72 -13.14 11.06
N ARG A 82 -13.44 -12.19 10.43
CA ARG A 82 -14.78 -11.79 10.88
C ARG A 82 -15.78 -12.94 10.80
N LEU A 83 -15.77 -13.74 9.73
CA LEU A 83 -16.57 -14.95 9.62
C LEU A 83 -16.28 -15.95 10.75
N ASN A 84 -15.00 -16.13 11.08
CA ASN A 84 -14.59 -17.00 12.19
C ASN A 84 -15.01 -16.44 13.55
N ILE A 85 -15.01 -15.13 13.74
CA ILE A 85 -15.58 -14.48 14.94
C ILE A 85 -17.09 -14.72 15.01
N THR A 86 -17.84 -14.49 13.93
CA THR A 86 -19.29 -14.76 13.86
C THR A 86 -19.62 -16.23 14.15
N ARG A 87 -18.80 -17.18 13.66
CA ARG A 87 -18.96 -18.61 13.99
C ARG A 87 -18.80 -18.89 15.48
N LYS A 88 -17.88 -18.19 16.15
CA LYS A 88 -17.54 -18.32 17.58
C LYS A 88 -18.34 -17.41 18.50
N GLU A 89 -19.24 -16.59 17.96
CA GLU A 89 -20.06 -15.62 18.71
C GLU A 89 -20.86 -16.28 19.85
N TRP A 90 -21.19 -17.58 19.72
CA TRP A 90 -21.85 -18.36 20.77
C TRP A 90 -21.06 -18.45 22.09
N LEU A 91 -19.73 -18.28 22.04
CA LEU A 91 -18.89 -18.24 23.24
C LEU A 91 -19.18 -17.01 24.10
N ASN A 92 -19.68 -15.92 23.50
CA ASN A 92 -19.99 -14.68 24.24
C ASN A 92 -21.12 -14.87 25.27
N TYR A 93 -21.90 -15.94 25.16
CA TYR A 93 -22.97 -16.26 26.11
C TYR A 93 -22.46 -16.94 27.38
N PHE A 94 -21.26 -17.51 27.34
CA PHE A 94 -20.59 -18.06 28.51
C PHE A 94 -19.75 -16.97 29.14
N ARG A 95 -20.20 -16.41 30.26
CA ARG A 95 -19.44 -15.42 31.02
C ARG A 95 -18.95 -16.01 32.32
N LEU A 96 -17.63 -15.96 32.51
CA LEU A 96 -17.00 -16.25 33.78
C LEU A 96 -16.81 -14.93 34.52
N ASN A 97 -17.47 -14.78 35.66
CA ASN A 97 -17.33 -13.62 36.52
C ASN A 97 -16.50 -14.00 37.73
N THR A 98 -15.35 -13.35 37.88
CA THR A 98 -14.51 -13.45 39.07
C THR A 98 -14.38 -12.06 39.66
N ASN A 99 -14.80 -11.90 40.90
CA ASN A 99 -14.66 -10.65 41.62
C ASN A 99 -13.94 -10.88 42.94
N TYR A 100 -12.97 -10.04 43.24
CA TYR A 100 -12.31 -9.98 44.53
C TYR A 100 -12.39 -8.53 45.01
N SER A 101 -13.11 -8.30 46.10
CA SER A 101 -13.26 -6.98 46.70
C SER A 101 -12.86 -7.04 48.17
N TYR A 102 -12.07 -6.07 48.60
CA TYR A 102 -11.67 -5.88 49.98
C TYR A 102 -12.19 -4.54 50.48
N GLY A 103 -12.83 -4.51 51.64
CA GLY A 103 -13.34 -3.28 52.23
C GLY A 103 -13.73 -3.45 53.69
N SER A 104 -13.87 -2.34 54.40
CA SER A 104 -14.47 -2.35 55.73
C SER A 104 -15.98 -2.20 55.60
N MET A 105 -16.73 -3.08 56.25
CA MET A 105 -18.16 -2.92 56.40
C MET A 105 -18.43 -2.45 57.83
N GLY A 106 -18.86 -1.19 57.95
CA GLY A 106 -19.32 -0.61 59.20
C GLY A 106 -20.84 -0.60 59.22
N SER A 107 -21.45 -1.18 60.25
CA SER A 107 -22.89 -1.08 60.50
C SER A 107 -23.12 -0.45 61.87
N MET A 108 -23.92 0.61 61.90
CA MET A 108 -24.35 1.25 63.14
C MET A 108 -25.79 0.83 63.40
N THR A 109 -26.00 0.06 64.46
CA THR A 109 -27.34 -0.36 64.87
C THR A 109 -27.79 0.49 66.04
N GLU A 110 -28.95 1.12 65.90
CA GLU A 110 -29.63 1.84 66.97
C GLU A 110 -30.48 0.83 67.76
N SER A 111 -30.30 0.79 69.08
CA SER A 111 -31.11 -0.07 69.96
C SER A 111 -31.69 0.75 71.10
N SER A 112 -32.99 0.58 71.33
CA SER A 112 -33.73 1.23 72.41
C SER A 112 -34.48 0.18 73.22
N ALA A 113 -34.32 0.21 74.54
CA ALA A 113 -34.98 -0.71 75.47
C ALA A 113 -35.92 0.08 76.38
N THR A 114 -37.14 -0.40 76.64
CA THR A 114 -38.13 0.34 77.44
C THR A 114 -37.59 0.63 78.85
N GLY A 115 -37.39 1.91 79.16
CA GLY A 115 -36.83 2.37 80.44
C GLY A 115 -35.33 2.69 80.43
N GLN A 116 -34.62 2.47 79.32
CA GLN A 116 -33.24 2.94 79.12
C GLN A 116 -33.13 3.67 77.76
N GLY A 117 -32.52 4.86 77.76
CA GLY A 117 -32.42 5.73 76.58
C GLY A 117 -31.75 5.05 75.39
N THR A 118 -32.04 5.53 74.18
CA THR A 118 -31.45 5.02 72.93
C THR A 118 -29.93 5.06 72.96
N TYR A 119 -29.29 3.96 72.57
CA TYR A 119 -27.83 3.90 72.39
C TYR A 119 -27.47 3.28 71.03
N PHE A 120 -26.36 3.77 70.46
CA PHE A 120 -25.84 3.34 69.17
C PHE A 120 -24.67 2.40 69.38
N GLN A 121 -24.68 1.23 68.72
CA GLN A 121 -23.54 0.32 68.68
C GLN A 121 -22.91 0.35 67.28
N TYR A 122 -21.60 0.58 67.22
CA TYR A 122 -20.82 0.59 65.99
C TYR A 122 -20.05 -0.73 65.86
N PHE A 123 -20.36 -1.51 64.82
CA PHE A 123 -19.61 -2.71 64.46
C PHE A 123 -18.90 -2.46 63.14
N GLY A 124 -17.57 -2.56 63.13
CA GLY A 124 -16.75 -2.40 61.93
C GLY A 124 -15.79 -3.57 61.77
N GLU A 125 -15.97 -4.36 60.72
CA GLU A 125 -15.07 -5.47 60.39
C GLU A 125 -14.47 -5.25 59.00
N GLU A 126 -13.19 -5.55 58.87
CA GLU A 126 -12.52 -5.64 57.56
C GLU A 126 -12.90 -6.99 56.94
N MET A 127 -13.55 -6.96 55.77
CA MET A 127 -14.01 -8.17 55.10
C MET A 127 -13.45 -8.26 53.68
N SER A 128 -12.97 -9.46 53.34
CA SER A 128 -12.63 -9.83 51.98
C SER A 128 -13.77 -10.65 51.40
N LEU A 129 -14.36 -10.20 50.28
CA LEU A 129 -15.35 -10.97 49.54
C LEU A 129 -14.72 -11.48 48.25
N TYR A 130 -14.66 -12.81 48.13
CA TYR A 130 -14.28 -13.48 46.91
C TYR A 130 -15.52 -14.14 46.31
N ASN A 131 -15.93 -13.68 45.13
CA ASN A 131 -17.07 -14.23 44.41
C ASN A 131 -16.58 -14.80 43.08
N VAL A 132 -16.77 -16.11 42.90
CA VAL A 132 -16.55 -16.80 41.62
C VAL A 132 -17.87 -17.39 41.20
N GLY A 133 -18.35 -16.97 40.03
CA GLY A 133 -19.60 -17.45 39.48
C GLY A 133 -19.58 -17.40 37.95
N GLY A 134 -20.31 -18.30 37.32
CA GLY A 134 -20.59 -18.24 35.90
C GLY A 134 -22.01 -17.72 35.67
N SER A 135 -22.22 -16.99 34.59
CA SER A 135 -23.57 -16.72 34.09
C SER A 135 -23.69 -17.14 32.63
N ILE A 136 -24.83 -17.76 32.31
CA ILE A 136 -25.20 -18.15 30.95
C ILE A 136 -26.43 -17.32 30.58
N ALA A 137 -26.30 -16.50 29.55
CA ALA A 137 -27.40 -15.69 29.02
C ALA A 137 -27.65 -16.07 27.56
N ILE A 138 -28.73 -16.83 27.30
CA ILE A 138 -29.04 -17.34 25.96
C ILE A 138 -30.17 -16.50 25.35
N PRO A 139 -29.88 -15.61 24.38
CA PRO A 139 -30.93 -14.93 23.63
C PRO A 139 -31.53 -15.89 22.57
N LEU A 140 -32.84 -15.77 22.33
CA LEU A 140 -33.54 -16.56 21.29
C LEU A 140 -32.99 -16.28 19.87
N ASP A 141 -32.37 -15.11 19.66
CA ASP A 141 -31.67 -14.70 18.43
C ASP A 141 -30.62 -15.73 17.97
N LEU A 142 -30.02 -16.47 18.92
CA LEU A 142 -29.01 -17.49 18.65
C LEU A 142 -29.53 -18.61 17.74
N PHE A 143 -30.80 -18.99 17.87
CA PHE A 143 -31.35 -20.14 17.15
C PHE A 143 -31.85 -19.75 15.75
N PHE A 144 -32.40 -18.54 15.62
CA PHE A 144 -33.05 -18.11 14.39
C PHE A 144 -32.17 -17.23 13.50
N SER A 145 -31.36 -16.32 14.05
CA SER A 145 -30.58 -15.36 13.24
C SER A 145 -29.12 -15.76 13.00
N ARG A 146 -28.52 -16.59 13.85
CA ARG A 146 -27.13 -17.05 13.68
C ARG A 146 -26.83 -17.69 12.32
N PRO A 147 -27.62 -18.65 11.80
CA PRO A 147 -27.32 -19.23 10.49
C PRO A 147 -27.34 -18.17 9.38
N GLU A 148 -28.24 -17.19 9.46
CA GLU A 148 -28.32 -16.07 8.51
C GLU A 148 -27.13 -15.12 8.65
N LYS A 149 -26.69 -14.81 9.88
CA LYS A 149 -25.46 -14.03 10.13
C LYS A 149 -24.21 -14.72 9.54
N ILE A 150 -24.12 -16.05 9.66
CA ILE A 150 -23.02 -16.82 9.07
C ILE A 150 -23.08 -16.80 7.54
N LYS A 151 -24.27 -16.99 6.94
CA LYS A 151 -24.46 -16.90 5.49
C LYS A 151 -24.10 -15.51 4.96
N ALA A 152 -24.55 -14.45 5.64
CA ALA A 152 -24.24 -13.07 5.30
C ALA A 152 -22.73 -12.80 5.36
N SER A 153 -22.05 -13.24 6.43
CA SER A 153 -20.59 -13.09 6.52
C SER A 153 -19.84 -13.94 5.48
N LYS A 154 -20.37 -15.10 5.08
CA LYS A 154 -19.79 -15.92 3.99
C LYS A 154 -19.95 -15.22 2.63
N ALA A 155 -21.12 -14.65 2.36
CA ALA A 155 -21.37 -13.87 1.15
C ALA A 155 -20.44 -12.65 1.06
N GLN A 156 -20.13 -12.01 2.19
CA GLN A 156 -19.15 -10.90 2.23
C GLN A 156 -17.71 -11.36 1.88
N VAL A 157 -17.30 -12.55 2.32
CA VAL A 157 -16.00 -13.13 1.90
C VAL A 157 -15.99 -13.42 0.41
N GLU A 158 -17.08 -14.01 -0.11
CA GLU A 158 -17.21 -14.32 -1.53
C GLU A 158 -17.20 -13.05 -2.39
N GLN A 159 -17.91 -12.00 -1.98
CA GLN A 159 -17.87 -10.69 -2.61
C GLN A 159 -16.44 -10.13 -2.65
N ALA A 160 -15.71 -10.17 -1.53
CA ALA A 160 -14.33 -9.71 -1.47
C ALA A 160 -13.38 -10.50 -2.40
N LEU A 161 -13.63 -11.81 -2.59
CA LEU A 161 -12.90 -12.63 -3.55
C LEU A 161 -13.19 -12.21 -5.00
N GLN A 162 -14.45 -11.94 -5.34
CA GLN A 162 -14.83 -11.43 -6.67
C GLN A 162 -14.23 -10.06 -6.94
N ASP A 163 -14.26 -9.15 -5.95
CA ASP A 163 -13.66 -7.82 -6.06
C ASP A 163 -12.13 -7.92 -6.32
N LYS A 164 -11.43 -8.84 -5.64
CA LYS A 164 -10.01 -9.12 -5.93
C LYS A 164 -9.82 -9.61 -7.38
N ALA A 165 -10.66 -10.53 -7.84
CA ALA A 165 -10.58 -11.06 -9.19
C ALA A 165 -10.79 -9.95 -10.24
N ALA A 166 -11.81 -9.11 -10.07
CA ALA A 166 -12.09 -7.97 -10.94
C ALA A 166 -10.93 -6.96 -10.96
N LEU A 167 -10.34 -6.63 -9.80
CA LEU A 167 -9.16 -5.76 -9.72
C LEU A 167 -7.95 -6.35 -10.45
N THR A 168 -7.76 -7.66 -10.35
CA THR A 168 -6.65 -8.35 -11.02
C THR A 168 -6.86 -8.35 -12.54
N GLU A 169 -8.07 -8.63 -13.00
CA GLU A 169 -8.45 -8.57 -14.41
C GLU A 169 -8.27 -7.15 -14.99
N GLN A 170 -8.77 -6.12 -14.29
CA GLN A 170 -8.61 -4.73 -14.70
C GLN A 170 -7.13 -4.35 -14.84
N ARG A 171 -6.27 -4.79 -13.90
CA ARG A 171 -4.83 -4.55 -14.00
C ARG A 171 -4.22 -5.26 -15.22
N LYS A 172 -4.60 -6.51 -15.49
CA LYS A 172 -4.13 -7.26 -16.67
C LYS A 172 -4.54 -6.56 -17.97
N MET A 173 -5.76 -6.02 -18.03
CA MET A 173 -6.25 -5.23 -19.16
C MET A 173 -5.39 -3.97 -19.38
N VAL A 174 -5.16 -3.18 -18.34
CA VAL A 174 -4.33 -1.95 -18.43
C VAL A 174 -2.89 -2.26 -18.82
N ILE A 175 -2.29 -3.32 -18.27
CA ILE A 175 -0.94 -3.76 -18.66
C ILE A 175 -0.90 -4.13 -20.15
N THR A 176 -1.90 -4.86 -20.63
CA THR A 176 -1.99 -5.29 -22.03
C THR A 176 -2.16 -4.09 -22.98
N GLU A 177 -2.99 -3.12 -22.60
CA GLU A 177 -3.19 -1.88 -23.36
C GLU A 177 -1.90 -1.05 -23.45
N LEU A 178 -1.22 -0.84 -22.32
CA LEU A 178 0.06 -0.12 -22.28
C LEU A 178 1.15 -0.86 -23.07
N TYR A 179 1.17 -2.18 -23.02
CA TYR A 179 2.08 -3.00 -23.82
C TYR A 179 1.81 -2.83 -25.32
N ALA A 180 0.55 -2.92 -25.75
CA ALA A 180 0.17 -2.70 -27.15
C ALA A 180 0.54 -1.28 -27.62
N LEU A 181 0.33 -0.27 -26.78
CA LEU A 181 0.72 1.11 -27.04
C LEU A 181 2.25 1.24 -27.18
N ALA A 182 3.02 0.63 -26.29
CA ALA A 182 4.49 0.65 -26.33
C ALA A 182 5.02 -0.02 -27.61
N VAL A 183 4.44 -1.16 -28.03
CA VAL A 183 4.79 -1.84 -29.28
C VAL A 183 4.46 -0.95 -30.49
N SER A 184 3.28 -0.33 -30.51
CA SER A 184 2.88 0.60 -31.57
C SER A 184 3.84 1.77 -31.68
N GLN A 185 4.18 2.39 -30.54
CA GLN A 185 5.06 3.55 -30.50
C GLN A 185 6.50 3.19 -30.87
N LEU A 186 6.97 1.98 -30.54
CA LEU A 186 8.26 1.47 -30.98
C LEU A 186 8.34 1.36 -32.51
N ASN A 187 7.25 0.92 -33.16
CA ASN A 187 7.18 0.89 -34.62
C ASN A 187 7.18 2.30 -35.23
N ILE A 188 6.46 3.25 -34.62
CA ILE A 188 6.46 4.65 -35.08
C ILE A 188 7.87 5.24 -35.01
N VAL A 189 8.60 5.05 -33.90
CA VAL A 189 9.98 5.52 -33.75
C VAL A 189 10.92 4.93 -34.79
N LYS A 190 10.75 3.65 -35.17
CA LYS A 190 11.54 3.03 -36.24
C LYS A 190 11.30 3.71 -37.59
N VAL A 191 10.02 3.94 -37.94
CA VAL A 191 9.65 4.59 -39.20
C VAL A 191 10.13 6.04 -39.24
N THR A 192 9.99 6.79 -38.16
CA THR A 192 10.45 8.19 -38.09
C THR A 192 11.98 8.28 -38.04
N ALA A 193 12.68 7.32 -37.44
CA ALA A 193 14.13 7.21 -37.50
C ALA A 193 14.61 7.02 -38.95
N GLU A 194 14.03 6.05 -39.67
CA GLU A 194 14.33 5.82 -41.09
C GLU A 194 14.04 7.08 -41.91
N ALA A 195 12.88 7.70 -41.73
CA ALA A 195 12.52 8.94 -42.42
C ALA A 195 13.50 10.09 -42.12
N ASN A 196 13.98 10.24 -40.89
CA ASN A 196 14.98 11.23 -40.52
C ASN A 196 16.33 10.94 -41.20
N THR A 197 16.80 9.69 -41.22
CA THR A 197 18.05 9.33 -41.90
C THR A 197 17.99 9.58 -43.42
N VAL A 198 16.82 9.34 -44.03
CA VAL A 198 16.57 9.65 -45.44
C VAL A 198 16.59 11.16 -45.64
N ALA A 199 15.90 11.94 -44.80
CA ALA A 199 15.85 13.40 -44.89
C ALA A 199 17.23 14.06 -44.69
N GLU A 200 18.05 13.53 -43.79
CA GLU A 200 19.44 13.98 -43.62
C GLU A 200 20.28 13.69 -44.86
N SER A 201 20.08 12.51 -45.47
CA SER A 201 20.78 12.12 -46.69
C SER A 201 20.36 12.99 -47.89
N THR A 202 19.07 13.34 -48.00
CA THR A 202 18.58 14.23 -49.07
C THR A 202 19.06 15.65 -48.90
N VAL A 203 19.19 16.17 -47.67
CA VAL A 203 19.85 17.47 -47.43
C VAL A 203 21.30 17.46 -47.90
N LYS A 204 22.07 16.41 -47.57
CA LYS A 204 23.48 16.29 -48.00
C LYS A 204 23.59 16.26 -49.53
N LEU A 205 22.72 15.53 -50.21
CA LEU A 205 22.68 15.51 -51.68
C LEU A 205 22.30 16.88 -52.25
N ALA A 206 21.27 17.52 -51.71
CA ALA A 206 20.83 18.85 -52.13
C ALA A 206 21.91 19.92 -51.93
N GLU A 207 22.70 19.84 -50.85
CA GLU A 207 23.84 20.75 -50.63
C GLU A 207 24.90 20.59 -51.72
N LEU A 208 25.20 19.37 -52.17
CA LEU A 208 26.11 19.12 -53.28
C LEU A 208 25.56 19.64 -54.61
N ASP A 209 24.28 19.41 -54.88
CA ASP A 209 23.61 19.86 -56.10
C ASP A 209 23.51 21.40 -56.16
N TYR A 210 23.35 22.05 -55.01
CA TYR A 210 23.36 23.51 -54.90
C TYR A 210 24.75 24.08 -55.20
N LEU A 211 25.81 23.47 -54.67
CA LEU A 211 27.19 23.87 -54.98
C LEU A 211 27.53 23.68 -56.45
N ASN A 212 26.96 22.67 -57.10
CA ASN A 212 27.11 22.42 -58.53
C ASN A 212 26.18 23.29 -59.41
N GLY A 213 25.34 24.15 -58.80
CA GLY A 213 24.40 25.03 -59.51
C GLY A 213 23.20 24.32 -60.14
N SER A 214 22.94 23.06 -59.77
CA SER A 214 21.84 22.25 -60.32
C SER A 214 20.48 22.54 -59.67
N ILE A 215 20.46 23.11 -58.46
CA ILE A 215 19.24 23.52 -57.75
C ILE A 215 19.35 24.96 -57.24
N THR A 216 18.21 25.60 -56.98
CA THR A 216 18.18 26.98 -56.46
C THR A 216 18.24 27.01 -54.93
N LEU A 217 18.50 28.19 -54.36
CA LEU A 217 18.46 28.40 -52.91
C LEU A 217 17.06 28.13 -52.32
N ASP A 218 16.00 28.40 -53.08
CA ASP A 218 14.62 28.16 -52.65
C ASP A 218 14.33 26.66 -52.50
N ASP A 219 14.79 25.86 -53.46
CA ASP A 219 14.71 24.39 -53.43
C ASP A 219 15.45 23.83 -52.20
N LEU A 220 16.69 24.29 -51.97
CA LEU A 220 17.48 23.89 -50.80
C LEU A 220 16.79 24.27 -49.49
N SER A 221 16.20 25.47 -49.42
CA SER A 221 15.49 25.93 -48.22
C SER A 221 14.27 25.06 -47.91
N THR A 222 13.54 24.62 -48.93
CA THR A 222 12.40 23.72 -48.79
C THR A 222 12.84 22.33 -48.32
N ILE A 223 13.92 21.79 -48.88
CA ILE A 223 14.49 20.50 -48.45
C ILE A 223 14.97 20.58 -46.98
N LYS A 224 15.65 21.67 -46.59
CA LYS A 224 16.06 21.89 -45.19
C LYS A 224 14.88 22.02 -44.24
N ARG A 225 13.81 22.70 -44.65
CA ARG A 225 12.56 22.78 -43.87
C ARG A 225 11.93 21.39 -43.69
N ASN A 226 11.88 20.57 -44.73
CA ASN A 226 11.36 19.20 -44.64
C ASN A 226 12.22 18.32 -43.72
N ASN A 227 13.54 18.49 -43.73
CA ASN A 227 14.43 17.82 -42.78
C ASN A 227 14.17 18.24 -41.32
N ALA A 228 13.99 19.54 -41.06
CA ALA A 228 13.64 20.02 -39.73
C ALA A 228 12.30 19.43 -39.23
N LEU A 229 11.31 19.27 -40.11
CA LEU A 229 10.04 18.60 -39.79
C LEU A 229 10.24 17.12 -39.48
N ALA A 230 11.05 16.40 -40.27
CA ALA A 230 11.36 14.99 -40.03
C ALA A 230 12.10 14.78 -38.70
N ALA A 231 13.08 15.64 -38.39
CA ALA A 231 13.79 15.63 -37.12
C ALA A 231 12.87 15.90 -35.93
N THR A 232 11.96 16.86 -36.06
CA THR A 232 10.97 17.17 -35.00
C THR A 232 10.04 15.98 -34.77
N ALA A 233 9.50 15.37 -35.83
CA ALA A 233 8.64 14.19 -35.72
C ALA A 233 9.36 12.99 -35.10
N TYR A 234 10.67 12.83 -35.37
CA TYR A 234 11.49 11.82 -34.73
C TYR A 234 11.62 12.05 -33.22
N GLU A 235 11.95 13.27 -32.79
CA GLU A 235 12.04 13.62 -31.36
C GLU A 235 10.70 13.47 -30.63
N GLU A 236 9.58 13.89 -31.23
CA GLU A 236 8.23 13.68 -30.67
C GLU A 236 7.89 12.19 -30.50
N SER A 237 8.25 11.37 -31.49
CA SER A 237 8.03 9.93 -31.44
C SER A 237 8.84 9.26 -30.33
N LYS A 238 10.09 9.70 -30.09
CA LYS A 238 10.93 9.24 -28.97
C LYS A 238 10.32 9.61 -27.62
N ALA A 239 9.91 10.86 -27.45
CA ALA A 239 9.30 11.33 -26.20
C ALA A 239 8.03 10.54 -25.87
N SER A 240 7.22 10.25 -26.88
CA SER A 240 6.01 9.43 -26.74
C SER A 240 6.34 7.98 -26.35
N LEU A 241 7.37 7.37 -26.96
CA LEU A 241 7.83 6.02 -26.59
C LEU A 241 8.31 5.99 -25.14
N PHE A 242 9.15 6.95 -24.77
CA PHE A 242 9.68 7.08 -23.42
C PHE A 242 8.56 7.21 -22.38
N SER A 243 7.54 8.03 -22.65
CA SER A 243 6.37 8.16 -21.78
C SER A 243 5.60 6.84 -21.62
N ALA A 244 5.36 6.11 -22.72
CA ALA A 244 4.66 4.83 -22.70
C ALA A 244 5.44 3.76 -21.92
N VAL A 245 6.76 3.68 -22.13
CA VAL A 245 7.64 2.75 -21.42
C VAL A 245 7.69 3.07 -19.94
N LEU A 246 7.90 4.33 -19.54
CA LEU A 246 7.89 4.74 -18.13
C LEU A 246 6.59 4.38 -17.41
N ARG A 247 5.44 4.55 -18.06
CA ARG A 247 4.14 4.16 -17.50
C ARG A 247 4.08 2.65 -17.27
N LEU A 248 4.59 1.86 -18.21
CA LEU A 248 4.65 0.40 -18.09
C LEU A 248 5.60 -0.03 -16.96
N GLU A 249 6.78 0.60 -16.86
CA GLU A 249 7.74 0.37 -15.77
C GLU A 249 7.16 0.70 -14.40
N LEU A 250 6.46 1.84 -14.28
CA LEU A 250 5.84 2.25 -13.03
C LEU A 250 4.75 1.25 -12.59
N LEU A 251 3.99 0.72 -13.54
CA LEU A 251 2.89 -0.20 -13.25
C LEU A 251 3.37 -1.62 -12.89
N THR A 252 4.49 -2.05 -13.49
CA THR A 252 5.00 -3.43 -13.40
C THR A 252 6.21 -3.56 -12.49
N GLY A 253 6.89 -2.45 -12.17
CA GLY A 253 8.12 -2.42 -11.38
C GLY A 253 9.35 -2.99 -12.10
N ILE A 254 9.22 -3.36 -13.38
CA ILE A 254 10.31 -3.92 -14.19
C ILE A 254 11.02 -2.76 -14.89
N LYS A 255 12.34 -2.66 -14.73
CA LYS A 255 13.17 -1.69 -15.47
C LYS A 255 13.40 -2.18 -16.90
N LEU A 256 13.00 -1.38 -17.88
CA LEU A 256 13.14 -1.62 -19.31
C LEU A 256 14.19 -0.68 -19.91
N ILE A 257 14.30 0.53 -19.37
CA ILE A 257 15.32 1.52 -19.68
C ILE A 257 16.46 1.37 -18.68
N LYS A 258 17.68 1.13 -19.17
CA LYS A 258 18.91 1.06 -18.37
C LYS A 258 19.64 2.39 -18.37
#